data_AF-A0A258SW91-F1
#
_entry.id   AF-A0A258SW91-F1
#
_cell.length_a   1.000
_cell.length_b   1.000
_cell.length_c   1.000
_cell.angle_alpha   90.00
_cell.angle_beta   90.00
_cell.angle_gamma   90.00
#
_symmetry.space_group_name_H-M   'P 1'
#
loop_
_entity.id
_entity.type
_entity.pdbx_description
1 polymer ?
#
loop_
_entity_poly.entity_id
_entity_poly.type
_entity_poly.pdbx_seq_one_letter_code
_entity_poly.pdbx_strand_id
1 'polypeptide(L)' 'KAKTFMSRLVDRALAMEGTCTGEHGVGQGKMKYLSAEHGEATLDAMRAIKRAFDPQNIMNPGKILKI' A
#
# COMPACT_ATOMS: atom_id res chain seq x y z
N LYS A 1 -7.80 15.80 -12.57
CA LYS A 1 -8.33 16.61 -11.44
C LYS A 1 -8.47 15.76 -10.16
N ALA A 2 -9.34 14.74 -10.10
CA ALA A 2 -9.53 13.91 -8.89
C ALA A 2 -8.28 13.16 -8.41
N LYS A 3 -7.51 12.50 -9.31
CA LYS A 3 -6.28 11.77 -8.94
C LYS A 3 -5.24 12.66 -8.26
N THR A 4 -5.02 13.87 -8.79
CA THR A 4 -4.09 14.86 -8.22
C THR A 4 -4.58 15.37 -6.86
N PHE A 5 -5.88 15.62 -6.71
CA PHE A 5 -6.46 15.97 -5.42
C PHE A 5 -6.22 14.87 -4.38
N MET A 6 -6.50 13.61 -4.74
CA MET A 6 -6.28 12.47 -3.86
C MET A 6 -4.82 12.29 -3.46
N SER A 7 -3.87 12.52 -4.38
CA SER A 7 -2.43 12.45 -4.03
C SER A 7 -2.10 13.48 -2.96
N ARG A 8 -2.44 14.76 -3.18
CA ARG A 8 -2.16 15.83 -2.20
C ARG A 8 -2.84 15.58 -0.85
N LEU A 9 -4.03 14.99 -0.86
CA LEU A 9 -4.75 14.63 0.36
C LEU A 9 -4.00 13.55 1.15
N VAL A 10 -3.59 12.47 0.48
CA VAL A 10 -2.82 11.39 1.12
C VAL A 10 -1.47 11.89 1.61
N ASP A 11 -0.74 12.62 0.77
CA ASP A 11 0.59 13.16 1.13
C ASP A 11 0.51 14.04 2.38
N ARG A 12 -0.56 14.84 2.51
CA ARG A 12 -0.81 15.65 3.72
C ARG A 12 -1.17 14.80 4.94
N ALA A 13 -1.98 13.76 4.78
CA ALA A 13 -2.31 12.86 5.87
C ALA A 13 -1.04 12.17 6.42
N LEU A 14 -0.19 11.64 5.52
CA LEU A 14 1.08 11.00 5.91
C LEU A 14 2.05 11.99 6.59
N ALA A 15 2.14 13.24 6.11
CA ALA A 15 2.96 14.28 6.74
C ALA A 15 2.51 14.65 8.18
N MET A 16 1.28 14.28 8.55
CA MET A 16 0.72 14.44 9.89
C MET A 16 0.68 13.11 10.66
N GLU A 17 1.52 12.14 10.28
CA GLU A 17 1.57 10.79 10.86
C GLU A 17 0.25 10.01 10.76
N GLY A 18 -0.62 10.41 9.82
CA GLY A 18 -1.85 9.70 9.49
C GLY A 18 -1.63 8.56 8.49
N THR A 19 -2.72 8.07 7.91
CA THR A 19 -2.72 6.92 6.99
C THR A 19 -3.29 7.29 5.61
N CYS A 20 -2.84 6.61 4.55
CA CYS A 20 -3.45 6.71 3.23
C CYS A 20 -4.87 6.13 3.17
N THR A 21 -5.28 5.37 4.18
CA THR A 21 -6.62 4.77 4.26
C THR A 21 -7.08 4.53 5.70
N GLY A 22 -8.24 5.07 6.08
CA GLY A 22 -8.86 4.76 7.38
C GLY A 22 -9.37 3.32 7.43
N GLU A 23 -10.33 2.98 6.56
CA GLU A 23 -11.03 1.67 6.60
C GLU A 23 -11.13 0.96 5.24
N HIS A 24 -11.13 1.70 4.12
CA HIS A 24 -11.39 1.12 2.79
C HIS A 24 -10.27 0.23 2.21
N GLY A 25 -9.10 0.19 2.87
CA GLY A 25 -7.93 -0.52 2.39
C GLY A 25 -7.22 0.09 1.18
N VAL A 26 -6.23 -0.64 0.67
CA VAL A 26 -5.25 -0.15 -0.32
C VAL A 26 -5.65 -0.50 -1.76
N GLY A 27 -6.02 -1.77 -1.98
CA GLY A 27 -6.27 -2.33 -3.31
C GLY A 27 -5.10 -2.08 -4.26
N GLN A 28 -5.40 -1.61 -5.48
CA GLN A 28 -4.39 -1.17 -6.46
C GLN A 28 -4.14 0.34 -6.40
N GLY A 29 -5.20 1.12 -6.13
CA GLY A 29 -5.19 2.58 -6.27
C GLY A 29 -4.28 3.30 -5.27
N LYS A 30 -4.03 2.71 -4.11
CA LYS A 30 -3.21 3.31 -3.04
C LYS A 30 -1.86 2.63 -2.83
N MET A 31 -1.51 1.59 -3.60
CA MET A 31 -0.26 0.83 -3.40
C MET A 31 0.99 1.71 -3.37
N LYS A 32 1.01 2.77 -4.19
CA LYS A 32 2.13 3.69 -4.30
C LYS A 32 2.43 4.49 -3.01
N TYR A 33 1.49 4.57 -2.07
CA TYR A 33 1.68 5.30 -0.80
C TYR A 33 2.24 4.44 0.33
N LEU A 34 2.20 3.10 0.18
CA LEU A 34 2.59 2.18 1.25
C LEU A 34 4.06 2.29 1.66
N SER A 35 4.95 2.61 0.72
CA SER A 35 6.38 2.81 1.01
C SER A 35 6.59 4.02 1.91
N ALA A 36 5.87 5.12 1.64
CA ALA A 36 5.92 6.32 2.48
C ALA A 36 5.26 6.11 3.85
N GLU A 37 4.21 5.30 3.93
CA GLU A 37 3.48 5.06 5.19
C GLU A 37 4.15 4.05 6.12
N HIS A 38 4.75 2.99 5.58
CA HIS A 38 5.27 1.86 6.38
C HIS A 38 6.78 1.64 6.25
N GLY A 39 7.43 2.23 5.25
CA GLY A 39 8.83 1.97 4.91
C GLY A 39 9.06 0.62 4.23
N GLU A 40 10.14 0.51 3.46
CA GLU A 40 10.42 -0.72 2.68
C GLU A 40 10.64 -1.96 3.53
N ALA A 41 11.26 -1.85 4.72
CA ALA A 41 11.49 -3.00 5.59
C ALA A 41 10.17 -3.68 6.01
N THR A 42 9.14 -2.88 6.32
CA THR A 42 7.79 -3.41 6.64
C THR A 42 7.16 -4.05 5.40
N LEU A 43 7.32 -3.43 4.22
CA LEU A 43 6.81 -4.01 2.98
C LEU A 43 7.50 -5.33 2.61
N ASP A 44 8.78 -5.46 2.89
CA ASP A 44 9.51 -6.72 2.70
C ASP A 44 9.02 -7.82 3.65
N ALA A 45 8.74 -7.48 4.91
CA ALA A 45 8.10 -8.42 5.84
C ALA A 45 6.71 -8.85 5.33
N MET A 46 5.89 -7.92 4.84
CA MET A 46 4.59 -8.23 4.24
C MET A 46 4.72 -9.12 2.99
N ARG A 47 5.71 -8.86 2.11
CA ARG A 47 6.00 -9.69 0.93
C ARG A 47 6.43 -11.10 1.35
N ALA A 48 7.27 -11.22 2.38
CA ALA A 48 7.71 -12.50 2.91
C ALA A 48 6.52 -13.33 3.43
N ILE A 49 5.62 -12.70 4.19
CA ILE A 49 4.37 -13.33 4.64
C ILE A 49 3.56 -13.81 3.44
N LYS A 50 3.29 -12.95 2.45
CA LYS A 50 2.48 -13.39 1.31
C LYS A 50 3.16 -14.51 0.50
N ARG A 51 4.48 -14.47 0.29
CA ARG A 51 5.19 -15.57 -0.39
C ARG A 51 5.11 -16.89 0.36
N ALA A 52 5.10 -16.85 1.70
CA ALA A 52 4.95 -18.05 2.52
C ALA A 52 3.57 -18.72 2.35
N PHE A 53 2.50 -17.93 2.25
CA PHE A 53 1.13 -18.44 2.09
C PHE A 53 0.68 -18.62 0.63
N ASP A 54 1.27 -17.88 -0.31
CA ASP A 54 0.92 -17.89 -1.73
C ASP A 54 2.18 -17.85 -2.62
N PRO A 55 2.96 -18.93 -2.64
CA PRO A 55 4.20 -19.00 -3.42
C PRO A 55 3.97 -18.91 -4.94
N GLN A 56 2.76 -19.24 -5.41
CA GLN A 56 2.38 -19.15 -6.83
C GLN A 56 1.72 -17.82 -7.20
N ASN A 57 1.53 -16.92 -6.23
CA ASN A 57 0.91 -15.60 -6.40
C ASN A 57 -0.49 -15.64 -7.07
N ILE A 58 -1.33 -16.62 -6.71
CA ILE A 58 -2.67 -16.80 -7.29
C ILE A 58 -3.73 -15.93 -6.59
N MET A 59 -3.52 -15.57 -5.32
CA MET A 59 -4.49 -14.83 -4.52
C MET A 59 -4.29 -13.31 -4.68
N ASN A 60 -5.12 -12.70 -5.54
CA ASN A 60 -5.15 -11.25 -5.80
C ASN A 60 -3.80 -10.67 -6.32
N PRO A 61 -3.29 -11.17 -7.46
CA PRO A 61 -2.06 -10.63 -8.06
C PRO A 61 -2.19 -9.13 -8.37
N GLY A 62 -1.11 -8.39 -8.13
CA GLY A 62 -1.02 -6.97 -8.44
C GLY A 62 -1.85 -6.05 -7.54
N LYS A 63 -2.30 -6.52 -6.37
CA LYS A 63 -2.94 -5.71 -5.32
C LYS A 63 -2.08 -5.68 -4.06
N ILE A 64 -2.10 -4.55 -3.35
CA ILE A 64 -1.37 -4.28 -2.09
C ILE A 64 0.16 -4.34 -2.25
N LEU A 65 0.72 -5.48 -2.62
CA LEU A 65 2.16 -5.70 -2.76
C LEU A 65 2.50 -6.07 -4.21
N LYS A 66 3.70 -5.67 -4.64
CA LYS A 66 4.37 -6.30 -5.78
C LYS A 66 5.25 -7.41 -5.23
N ILE A 67 5.04 -8.63 -5.72
CA ILE A 67 5.68 -9.87 -5.26
C ILE A 67 6.40 -10.51 -6.42
#